data_AF-A0A355KUE9-F1
#
_entry.id   AF-A0A355KUE9-F1
#
_cell.length_a   1.000
_cell.length_b   1.000
_cell.length_c   1.000
_cell.angle_alpha   90.00
_cell.angle_beta   90.00
_cell.angle_gamma   90.00
#
_symmetry.space_group_name_H-M   'P 1'
#
loop_
_entity.id
_entity.type
_entity.pdbx_description
1 polymer ?
#
loop_
_entity_poly.entity_id
_entity_poly.type
_entity_poly.pdbx_seq_one_letter_code
_entity_poly.pdbx_strand_id
1 'polypeptide(L)'
;MLAKKKNSEETAAKAEDKKVEKEDKKEDAEVKKEKKAKEESNEEKLQKQLAEKSDQLLRIAAEYDNFRKRSQREKDALYVDCKASVIKELLPVADNFDRIFANPDITFEDYKKGVEMTFKQFENVFKDLKVESFGEEGEEFDPNFHNAVMHSEDENLGENVITNVFAKGYKIGDKVIRPAMVAVAN
;
A
#
# COMPACT_ATOMS: atom_id res chain seq x y z
N MET A 1 0.77 15.74 -108.93
CA MET A 1 0.09 15.89 -107.61
C MET A 1 -0.16 14.49 -107.06
N LEU A 2 0.53 13.99 -106.03
CA LEU A 2 0.05 12.85 -105.19
C LEU A 2 1.02 12.43 -104.05
N ALA A 3 2.26 12.93 -103.98
CA ALA A 3 3.21 12.49 -102.94
C ALA A 3 3.34 13.40 -101.70
N LYS A 4 2.38 14.31 -101.45
CA LYS A 4 2.45 15.28 -100.31
C LYS A 4 1.39 15.07 -99.22
N LYS A 5 0.52 14.06 -99.33
CA LYS A 5 -0.62 13.86 -98.42
C LYS A 5 -0.47 12.72 -97.39
N LYS A 6 0.57 11.88 -97.48
CA LYS A 6 0.76 10.74 -96.55
C LYS A 6 1.61 11.04 -95.31
N ASN A 7 2.23 12.22 -95.22
CA ASN A 7 3.19 12.54 -94.15
C ASN A 7 2.63 13.43 -93.02
N SER A 8 1.34 13.78 -93.07
CA SER A 8 0.67 14.69 -92.11
C SER A 8 -0.25 13.99 -91.12
N GLU A 9 -0.65 12.73 -91.36
CA GLU A 9 -1.54 11.99 -90.45
C GLU A 9 -0.76 11.15 -89.42
N GLU A 10 0.46 10.69 -89.76
CA GLU A 10 1.32 9.89 -88.87
C GLU A 10 2.03 10.73 -87.80
N THR A 11 2.08 12.05 -87.99
CA THR A 11 2.66 13.03 -87.05
C THR A 11 1.65 13.57 -86.04
N ALA A 12 0.34 13.47 -86.30
CA ALA A 12 -0.72 13.89 -85.38
C ALA A 12 -1.05 12.82 -84.33
N ALA A 13 -1.17 11.55 -84.74
CA ALA A 13 -1.47 10.44 -83.82
C ALA A 13 -0.34 10.19 -82.80
N LYS A 14 0.93 10.42 -83.18
CA LYS A 14 2.10 10.27 -82.29
C LYS A 14 2.29 11.45 -81.32
N ALA A 15 1.58 12.55 -81.55
CA ALA A 15 1.61 13.74 -80.70
C ALA A 15 0.52 13.72 -79.63
N GLU A 16 -0.62 13.05 -79.89
CA GLU A 16 -1.68 12.82 -78.89
C GLU A 16 -1.28 11.71 -77.90
N ASP A 17 -0.69 10.59 -78.36
CA ASP A 17 -0.20 9.51 -77.49
C ASP A 17 0.90 9.98 -76.51
N LYS A 18 1.80 10.86 -76.98
CA LYS A 18 2.85 11.48 -76.14
C LYS A 18 2.35 12.58 -75.19
N LYS A 19 1.15 13.11 -75.41
CA LYS A 19 0.52 14.10 -74.53
C LYS A 19 -0.20 13.40 -73.37
N VAL A 20 -0.91 12.32 -73.66
CA VAL A 20 -1.60 11.48 -72.66
C VAL A 20 -0.58 10.81 -71.73
N GLU A 21 0.52 10.23 -72.25
CA GLU A 21 1.60 9.66 -71.40
C GLU A 21 2.34 10.69 -70.52
N LYS A 22 2.33 11.98 -70.90
CA LYS A 22 2.97 13.06 -70.13
C LYS A 22 2.04 13.68 -69.09
N GLU A 23 0.74 13.60 -69.29
CA GLU A 23 -0.28 14.01 -68.30
C GLU A 23 -0.44 12.92 -67.23
N ASP A 24 -0.51 11.64 -67.59
CA ASP A 24 -0.53 10.50 -66.65
C ASP A 24 0.72 10.44 -65.74
N LYS A 25 1.92 10.71 -66.30
CA LYS A 25 3.17 10.75 -65.52
C LYS A 25 3.29 11.98 -64.61
N LYS A 26 2.57 13.06 -64.89
CA LYS A 26 2.52 14.25 -64.03
C LYS A 26 1.54 14.06 -62.88
N GLU A 27 0.36 13.46 -63.14
CA GLU A 27 -0.59 13.10 -62.09
C GLU A 27 -0.02 12.03 -61.13
N ASP A 28 0.66 10.98 -61.59
CA ASP A 28 1.28 9.97 -60.70
C ASP A 28 2.41 10.57 -59.82
N ALA A 29 3.13 11.57 -60.35
CA ALA A 29 4.20 12.27 -59.64
C ALA A 29 3.68 13.30 -58.62
N GLU A 30 2.57 13.99 -58.92
CA GLU A 30 1.88 14.88 -57.97
C GLU A 30 1.19 14.10 -56.86
N VAL A 31 0.53 12.98 -57.18
CA VAL A 31 -0.09 12.08 -56.18
C VAL A 31 0.96 11.43 -55.28
N LYS A 32 2.14 11.07 -55.79
CA LYS A 32 3.27 10.59 -54.95
C LYS A 32 3.85 11.67 -54.06
N LYS A 33 3.97 12.91 -54.54
CA LYS A 33 4.45 14.04 -53.73
C LYS A 33 3.46 14.40 -52.62
N GLU A 34 2.16 14.41 -52.92
CA GLU A 34 1.13 14.64 -51.89
C GLU A 34 1.04 13.51 -50.86
N LYS A 35 1.21 12.25 -51.28
CA LYS A 35 1.27 11.11 -50.34
C LYS A 35 2.50 11.19 -49.44
N LYS A 36 3.68 11.49 -49.98
CA LYS A 36 4.90 11.68 -49.19
C LYS A 36 4.79 12.85 -48.21
N ALA A 37 4.24 13.98 -48.65
CA ALA A 37 4.01 15.14 -47.77
C ALA A 37 2.96 14.85 -46.67
N LYS A 38 1.93 14.03 -46.96
CA LYS A 38 0.96 13.56 -45.96
C LYS A 38 1.55 12.53 -44.99
N GLU A 39 2.43 11.65 -45.46
CA GLU A 39 3.16 10.69 -44.63
C GLU A 39 4.16 11.40 -43.71
N GLU A 40 4.98 12.31 -44.23
CA GLU A 40 5.89 13.16 -43.44
C GLU A 40 5.11 13.99 -42.41
N SER A 41 3.95 14.55 -42.78
CA SER A 41 3.06 15.26 -41.84
C SER A 41 2.47 14.35 -40.75
N ASN A 42 2.18 13.09 -41.06
CA ASN A 42 1.67 12.12 -40.09
C ASN A 42 2.77 11.65 -39.13
N GLU A 43 3.99 11.43 -39.64
CA GLU A 43 5.16 11.08 -38.81
C GLU A 43 5.50 12.21 -37.82
N GLU A 44 5.50 13.47 -38.25
CA GLU A 44 5.70 14.61 -37.37
C GLU A 44 4.63 14.73 -36.28
N LYS A 45 3.35 14.47 -36.63
CA LYS A 45 2.25 14.44 -35.65
C LYS A 45 2.43 13.30 -34.65
N LEU A 46 2.84 12.12 -35.10
CA LEU A 46 3.07 10.96 -34.25
C LEU A 46 4.24 11.20 -33.29
N GLN A 47 5.33 11.80 -33.78
CA GLN A 47 6.49 12.17 -32.96
C GLN A 47 6.12 13.21 -31.90
N LYS A 48 5.31 14.22 -32.24
CA LYS A 48 4.79 15.19 -31.27
C LYS A 48 3.92 14.52 -30.20
N GLN A 49 3.00 13.64 -30.59
CA GLN A 49 2.18 12.88 -29.64
C GLN A 49 3.04 11.99 -28.73
N LEU A 50 4.07 11.34 -29.27
CA LEU A 50 4.99 10.50 -28.52
C LEU A 50 5.79 11.34 -27.51
N ALA A 51 6.28 12.51 -27.93
CA ALA A 51 6.96 13.45 -27.05
C ALA A 51 6.04 13.96 -25.93
N GLU A 52 4.82 14.39 -26.26
CA GLU A 52 3.82 14.83 -25.27
C GLU A 52 3.48 13.71 -24.26
N LYS A 53 3.31 12.47 -24.74
CA LYS A 53 3.06 11.32 -23.88
C LYS A 53 4.26 10.96 -23.03
N SER A 54 5.48 11.08 -23.55
CA SER A 54 6.71 10.81 -22.78
C SER A 54 6.89 11.84 -21.68
N ASP A 55 6.62 13.12 -21.97
CA ASP A 55 6.66 14.20 -20.97
C ASP A 55 5.60 13.99 -19.89
N GLN A 56 4.37 13.63 -20.28
CA GLN A 56 3.30 13.23 -19.35
C GLN A 56 3.73 12.08 -18.44
N LEU A 57 4.33 11.02 -19.00
CA LEU A 57 4.80 9.86 -18.23
C LEU A 57 5.93 10.23 -17.28
N LEU A 58 6.90 11.05 -17.71
CA LEU A 58 8.01 11.50 -16.88
C LEU A 58 7.50 12.35 -15.71
N ARG A 59 6.54 13.24 -15.97
CA ARG A 59 5.88 14.03 -14.93
C ARG A 59 5.12 13.15 -13.94
N ILE A 60 4.32 12.19 -14.41
CA ILE A 60 3.60 11.24 -13.54
C ILE A 60 4.57 10.42 -12.70
N ALA A 61 5.69 9.97 -13.28
CA ALA A 61 6.72 9.23 -12.53
C ALA A 61 7.33 10.08 -11.42
N ALA A 62 7.62 11.37 -11.69
CA ALA A 62 8.12 12.31 -10.68
C ALA A 62 7.07 12.60 -9.58
N GLU A 63 5.81 12.80 -9.95
CA GLU A 63 4.70 12.98 -9.00
C GLU A 63 4.52 11.73 -8.11
N TYR A 64 4.65 10.53 -8.69
CA TYR A 64 4.58 9.26 -7.96
C TYR A 64 5.75 9.09 -6.98
N ASP A 65 6.99 9.40 -7.39
CA ASP A 65 8.15 9.33 -6.49
C ASP A 65 8.02 10.32 -5.32
N ASN A 66 7.55 11.54 -5.59
CA ASN A 66 7.24 12.53 -4.57
C ASN A 66 6.14 12.05 -3.62
N PHE A 67 5.04 11.50 -4.15
CA PHE A 67 3.97 10.91 -3.37
C PHE A 67 4.49 9.78 -2.48
N ARG A 68 5.24 8.82 -3.04
CA ARG A 68 5.82 7.70 -2.29
C ARG A 68 6.71 8.19 -1.14
N LYS A 69 7.62 9.14 -1.41
CA LYS A 69 8.51 9.71 -0.38
C LYS A 69 7.72 10.43 0.70
N ARG A 70 6.69 11.20 0.33
CA ARG A 70 5.80 11.88 1.27
C ARG A 70 5.01 10.89 2.12
N SER A 71 4.37 9.90 1.51
CA SER A 71 3.61 8.87 2.21
C SER A 71 4.47 8.05 3.16
N GLN A 72 5.74 7.77 2.82
CA GLN A 72 6.64 7.11 3.75
C GLN A 72 6.90 7.97 4.99
N ARG A 73 7.22 9.26 4.80
CA ARG A 73 7.43 10.19 5.92
C ARG A 73 6.18 10.35 6.79
N GLU A 74 5.00 10.41 6.17
CA GLU A 74 3.72 10.48 6.89
C GLU A 74 3.47 9.20 7.71
N LYS A 75 3.78 8.02 7.18
CA LYS A 75 3.70 6.75 7.94
C LYS A 75 4.68 6.73 9.12
N ASP A 76 5.91 7.17 8.90
CA ASP A 76 6.93 7.21 9.94
C ASP A 76 6.54 8.18 11.06
N ALA A 77 6.00 9.35 10.70
CA ALA A 77 5.46 10.33 11.66
C ALA A 77 4.26 9.76 12.42
N LEU A 78 3.30 9.16 11.72
CA LEU A 78 2.12 8.55 12.33
C LEU A 78 2.50 7.45 13.33
N TYR A 79 3.53 6.66 13.04
CA TYR A 79 4.02 5.64 13.97
C TYR A 79 4.56 6.24 15.27
N VAL A 80 5.29 7.37 15.18
CA VAL A 80 5.76 8.10 16.37
C VAL A 80 4.58 8.69 17.15
N ASP A 81 3.63 9.30 16.45
CA ASP A 81 2.44 9.90 17.07
C ASP A 81 1.59 8.85 17.79
N CYS A 82 1.39 7.66 17.19
CA CYS A 82 0.69 6.55 17.82
C CYS A 82 1.42 6.02 19.06
N LYS A 83 2.75 5.97 19.06
CA LYS A 83 3.52 5.61 20.27
C LYS A 83 3.35 6.66 21.35
N ALA A 84 3.46 7.93 20.98
CA ALA A 84 3.32 9.04 21.91
C ALA A 84 1.91 9.07 22.54
N SER A 85 0.85 8.78 21.77
CA SER A 85 -0.50 8.73 22.29
C SER A 85 -0.69 7.61 23.32
N VAL A 86 -0.19 6.40 23.06
CA VAL A 86 -0.26 5.29 24.02
C VAL A 86 0.53 5.59 25.28
N ILE A 87 1.75 6.12 25.15
CA ILE A 87 2.59 6.48 26.32
C ILE A 87 1.89 7.56 27.15
N LYS A 88 1.27 8.56 26.51
CA LYS A 88 0.56 9.64 27.20
C LYS A 88 -0.56 9.13 28.11
N GLU A 89 -1.30 8.10 27.69
CA GLU A 89 -2.32 7.47 28.53
C GLU A 89 -1.73 6.66 29.70
N LEU A 90 -0.50 6.16 29.57
CA LEU A 90 0.19 5.42 30.63
C LEU A 90 0.95 6.30 31.63
N LEU A 91 1.29 7.56 31.28
CA LEU A 91 2.02 8.47 32.17
C LEU A 91 1.34 8.65 33.55
N PRO A 92 0.01 8.81 33.65
CA PRO A 92 -0.66 8.92 34.95
C PRO A 92 -0.47 7.71 35.87
N VAL A 93 -0.26 6.52 35.31
CA VAL A 93 0.03 5.29 36.08
C VAL A 93 1.44 5.38 36.67
N ALA A 94 2.42 5.83 35.88
CA ALA A 94 3.79 6.05 36.35
C ALA A 94 3.84 7.14 37.43
N ASP A 95 3.16 8.27 37.21
CA ASP A 95 3.09 9.38 38.17
C ASP A 95 2.49 8.94 39.53
N ASN A 96 1.52 8.01 39.50
CA ASN A 96 0.94 7.47 40.73
C ASN A 96 1.90 6.51 41.44
N PHE A 97 2.69 5.71 40.72
CA PHE A 97 3.75 4.93 41.34
C PHE A 97 4.81 5.83 41.99
N ASP A 98 5.26 6.88 41.29
CA ASP A 98 6.21 7.85 41.85
C ASP A 98 5.66 8.51 43.12
N ARG A 99 4.37 8.85 43.14
CA ARG A 99 3.71 9.39 44.33
C ARG A 99 3.67 8.42 45.50
N ILE A 100 3.44 7.13 45.24
CA ILE A 100 3.45 6.07 46.27
C ILE A 100 4.86 5.94 46.85
N PHE A 101 5.89 5.91 45.99
CA PHE A 101 7.27 5.74 46.42
C PHE A 101 7.90 6.98 47.06
N ALA A 102 7.39 8.17 46.76
CA ALA A 102 7.88 9.42 47.32
C ALA A 102 7.49 9.64 48.80
N ASN A 103 6.57 8.85 49.36
CA ASN A 103 6.15 8.98 50.75
C ASN A 103 6.96 8.04 51.66
N PRO A 104 7.94 8.56 52.44
CA PRO A 104 8.80 7.74 53.28
C PRO A 104 8.08 7.15 54.51
N ASP A 105 6.95 7.73 54.92
CA ASP A 105 6.20 7.35 56.13
C ASP A 105 4.90 6.58 55.79
N ILE A 106 4.82 6.00 54.60
CA ILE A 106 3.63 5.29 54.13
C ILE A 106 3.40 4.01 54.94
N THR A 107 2.15 3.79 55.39
CA THR A 107 1.79 2.52 56.02
C THR A 107 1.65 1.42 54.97
N PHE A 108 1.78 0.16 55.38
CA PHE A 108 1.59 -0.97 54.46
C PHE A 108 0.16 -1.00 53.86
N GLU A 109 -0.86 -0.62 54.63
CA GLU A 109 -2.24 -0.56 54.14
C GLU A 109 -2.43 0.54 53.09
N ASP A 110 -1.87 1.74 53.33
CA ASP A 110 -1.92 2.84 52.38
C ASP A 110 -1.14 2.50 51.10
N TYR A 111 0.00 1.83 51.25
CA TYR A 111 0.79 1.34 50.12
C TYR A 111 0.00 0.33 49.28
N LYS A 112 -0.59 -0.70 49.91
CA LYS A 112 -1.39 -1.71 49.22
C LYS A 112 -2.58 -1.07 48.49
N LYS A 113 -3.28 -0.14 49.15
CA LYS A 113 -4.41 0.58 48.56
C LYS A 113 -3.96 1.45 47.38
N GLY A 114 -2.84 2.16 47.52
CA GLY A 114 -2.26 2.96 46.43
C GLY A 114 -1.95 2.10 45.21
N VAL A 115 -1.25 0.98 45.40
CA VAL A 115 -0.92 0.04 44.31
C VAL A 115 -2.18 -0.53 43.66
N GLU A 116 -3.18 -0.93 44.44
CA GLU A 116 -4.45 -1.45 43.91
C GLU A 116 -5.19 -0.39 43.07
N MET A 117 -5.21 0.87 43.52
CA MET A 117 -5.81 1.98 42.76
C MET A 117 -5.05 2.25 41.46
N THR A 118 -3.72 2.25 41.50
CA THR A 118 -2.87 2.40 40.30
C THR A 118 -3.07 1.25 39.32
N PHE A 119 -3.23 0.02 39.81
CA PHE A 119 -3.52 -1.14 38.96
C PHE A 119 -4.89 -1.03 38.29
N LYS A 120 -5.94 -0.62 39.02
CA LYS A 120 -7.27 -0.35 38.43
C LYS A 120 -7.22 0.75 37.36
N GLN A 121 -6.41 1.78 37.58
CA GLN A 121 -6.20 2.82 36.58
C GLN A 121 -5.53 2.25 35.31
N PHE A 122 -4.52 1.40 35.47
CA PHE A 122 -3.87 0.71 34.35
C PHE A 122 -4.86 -0.16 33.56
N GLU A 123 -5.73 -0.91 34.23
CA GLU A 123 -6.80 -1.67 33.57
C GLU A 123 -7.77 -0.78 32.79
N ASN A 124 -8.08 0.41 33.30
CA ASN A 124 -8.92 1.37 32.58
C ASN A 124 -8.23 1.90 31.32
N VAL A 125 -6.93 2.19 31.37
CA VAL A 125 -6.14 2.57 30.17
C VAL A 125 -6.23 1.48 29.10
N PHE A 126 -6.14 0.20 29.50
CA PHE A 126 -6.30 -0.92 28.55
C PHE A 126 -7.69 -0.96 27.93
N LYS A 127 -8.75 -0.76 28.72
CA LYS A 127 -10.12 -0.67 28.21
C LYS A 127 -10.29 0.47 27.20
N ASP A 128 -9.76 1.65 27.51
CA ASP A 128 -9.85 2.83 26.63
C ASP A 128 -9.09 2.62 25.31
N LEU A 129 -7.94 1.94 25.38
CA LEU A 129 -7.17 1.51 24.21
C LEU A 129 -7.74 0.27 23.49
N LYS A 130 -8.85 -0.30 23.98
CA LYS A 130 -9.49 -1.52 23.46
C LYS A 130 -8.55 -2.72 23.45
N VAL A 131 -7.71 -2.81 24.48
CA VAL A 131 -6.87 -3.96 24.78
C VAL A 131 -7.69 -4.94 25.62
N GLU A 132 -7.84 -6.16 25.13
CA GLU A 132 -8.55 -7.24 25.81
C GLU A 132 -7.53 -8.27 26.32
N SER A 133 -7.68 -8.69 27.57
CA SER A 133 -6.93 -9.83 28.12
C SER A 133 -7.67 -11.13 27.90
N PHE A 134 -6.94 -12.23 27.76
CA PHE A 134 -7.48 -13.59 27.63
C PHE A 134 -6.51 -14.62 28.22
N GLY A 135 -6.93 -15.88 28.29
CA GLY A 135 -6.15 -16.96 28.91
C GLY A 135 -6.46 -16.97 30.41
N GLU A 136 -7.65 -17.42 30.75
CA GLU A 136 -8.09 -17.73 32.12
C GLU A 136 -8.04 -19.24 32.37
N GLU A 137 -7.91 -19.63 33.64
CA GLU A 137 -7.94 -21.05 34.02
C GLU A 137 -9.32 -21.65 33.71
N GLY A 138 -9.33 -22.84 33.10
CA GLY A 138 -10.55 -23.50 32.65
C GLY A 138 -11.01 -23.13 31.23
N GLU A 139 -10.36 -22.17 30.56
CA GLU A 139 -10.62 -21.90 29.14
C GLU A 139 -10.04 -23.01 28.23
N GLU A 140 -10.65 -23.22 27.08
CA GLU A 140 -10.15 -24.15 26.05
C GLU A 140 -8.85 -23.62 25.43
N PHE A 141 -7.88 -24.51 25.23
CA PHE A 141 -6.62 -24.15 24.61
C PHE A 141 -6.78 -23.90 23.10
N ASP A 142 -6.30 -22.75 22.62
CA ASP A 142 -6.26 -22.41 21.19
C ASP A 142 -4.84 -21.97 20.84
N PRO A 143 -4.11 -22.70 19.97
CA PRO A 143 -2.75 -22.35 19.55
C PRO A 143 -2.59 -20.94 18.95
N ASN A 144 -3.66 -20.30 18.45
CA ASN A 144 -3.61 -18.94 17.92
C ASN A 144 -3.51 -17.88 19.01
N PHE A 145 -4.04 -18.17 20.21
CA PHE A 145 -4.07 -17.26 21.34
C PHE A 145 -3.14 -17.72 22.47
N HIS A 146 -2.94 -19.02 22.63
CA HIS A 146 -2.29 -19.62 23.77
C HIS A 146 -0.97 -20.28 23.37
N ASN A 147 0.03 -20.13 24.24
CA ASN A 147 1.33 -20.78 24.16
C ASN A 147 1.46 -21.77 25.32
N ALA A 148 1.30 -23.07 25.02
CA ALA A 148 1.44 -24.15 25.99
C ALA A 148 2.92 -24.33 26.35
N VAL A 149 3.30 -23.92 27.56
CA VAL A 149 4.68 -24.06 28.05
C VAL A 149 4.86 -25.30 28.91
N MET A 150 3.77 -25.87 29.43
CA MET A 150 3.76 -27.07 30.26
C MET A 150 2.52 -27.91 29.96
N HIS A 151 2.63 -29.22 30.17
CA HIS A 151 1.48 -30.11 30.21
C HIS A 151 1.28 -30.58 31.65
N SER A 152 0.03 -30.67 32.09
CA SER A 152 -0.35 -31.18 33.40
C SER A 152 -1.21 -32.42 33.21
N GLU A 153 -1.00 -33.42 34.04
CA GLU A 153 -1.89 -34.59 34.13
C GLU A 153 -2.91 -34.25 35.22
N ASP A 154 -4.11 -33.80 34.83
CA ASP A 154 -5.18 -33.49 35.77
C ASP A 154 -6.45 -34.25 35.36
N GLU A 155 -6.73 -35.36 36.06
CA GLU A 155 -7.82 -36.28 35.74
C GLU A 155 -9.22 -35.66 35.88
N ASN A 156 -9.33 -34.46 36.47
CA ASN A 156 -10.59 -33.74 36.67
C ASN A 156 -10.90 -32.70 35.59
N LEU A 157 -9.93 -32.35 34.73
CA LEU A 157 -10.09 -31.37 33.66
C LEU A 157 -10.19 -32.08 32.31
N GLY A 158 -10.96 -31.52 31.37
CA GLY A 158 -11.05 -32.07 30.02
C GLY A 158 -9.71 -31.94 29.29
N GLU A 159 -9.43 -32.86 28.35
CA GLU A 159 -8.27 -32.76 27.45
C GLU A 159 -8.27 -31.39 26.75
N ASN A 160 -7.09 -30.78 26.56
CA ASN A 160 -6.91 -29.45 25.95
C ASN A 160 -7.52 -28.26 26.72
N VAL A 161 -7.68 -28.35 28.04
CA VAL A 161 -8.09 -27.21 28.88
C VAL A 161 -6.89 -26.55 29.56
N ILE A 162 -6.93 -25.22 29.70
CA ILE A 162 -5.92 -24.46 30.44
C ILE A 162 -6.04 -24.78 31.93
N THR A 163 -4.98 -25.37 32.51
CA THR A 163 -4.91 -25.70 33.94
C THR A 163 -4.33 -24.56 34.77
N ASN A 164 -3.40 -23.80 34.20
CA ASN A 164 -2.75 -22.69 34.89
C ASN A 164 -2.28 -21.63 33.89
N VAL A 165 -2.31 -20.36 34.30
CA VAL A 165 -1.91 -19.22 33.49
C VAL A 165 -0.69 -18.54 34.11
N PHE A 166 0.48 -18.73 33.49
CA PHE A 166 1.71 -18.07 33.92
C PHE A 166 1.77 -16.60 33.49
N ALA A 167 1.17 -16.28 32.34
CA ALA A 167 1.04 -14.90 31.88
C ALA A 167 -0.19 -14.74 31.01
N LYS A 168 -1.05 -13.78 31.34
CA LYS A 168 -2.23 -13.44 30.53
C LYS A 168 -1.84 -13.02 29.12
N GLY A 169 -2.66 -13.40 28.15
CA GLY A 169 -2.55 -12.91 26.79
C GLY A 169 -3.23 -11.55 26.64
N TYR A 170 -2.84 -10.80 25.61
CA TYR A 170 -3.44 -9.50 25.28
C TYR A 170 -3.62 -9.35 23.76
N LYS A 171 -4.76 -8.81 23.33
CA LYS A 171 -5.07 -8.49 21.93
C LYS A 171 -5.70 -7.11 21.79
N ILE A 172 -5.61 -6.54 20.59
CA ILE A 172 -6.36 -5.34 20.18
C ILE A 172 -7.13 -5.71 18.92
N GLY A 173 -8.46 -5.71 18.99
CA GLY A 173 -9.31 -6.26 17.94
C GLY A 173 -8.90 -7.70 17.61
N ASP A 174 -8.57 -7.97 16.36
CA ASP A 174 -8.14 -9.29 15.90
C ASP A 174 -6.63 -9.55 16.04
N LYS A 175 -5.85 -8.54 16.45
CA LYS A 175 -4.39 -8.65 16.53
C LYS A 175 -3.94 -9.05 17.93
N VAL A 176 -3.36 -10.24 18.04
CA VAL A 176 -2.68 -10.69 19.26
C VAL A 176 -1.39 -9.89 19.47
N ILE A 177 -1.26 -9.22 20.62
CA ILE A 177 -0.04 -8.52 21.05
C ILE A 177 0.92 -9.51 21.69
N ARG A 178 0.38 -10.34 22.58
CA ARG A 178 1.12 -11.38 23.29
C ARG A 178 0.18 -12.57 23.53
N PRO A 179 0.58 -13.80 23.17
CA PRO A 179 -0.19 -14.98 23.53
C PRO A 179 -0.15 -15.22 25.04
N ALA A 180 -1.17 -15.89 25.59
CA ALA A 180 -1.14 -16.30 26.99
C ALA A 180 -0.16 -17.46 27.17
N MET A 181 0.67 -17.43 28.21
CA MET A 181 1.54 -18.56 28.55
C MET A 181 0.82 -19.43 29.56
N VAL A 182 0.53 -20.68 29.18
CA VAL A 182 -0.38 -21.56 29.91
C VAL A 182 0.20 -22.96 30.09
N ALA A 183 -0.27 -23.64 31.14
CA ALA A 183 -0.20 -25.09 31.25
C ALA A 183 -1.50 -25.69 30.72
N VAL A 184 -1.42 -26.81 30.01
CA VAL A 184 -2.57 -27.47 29.37
C VAL A 184 -2.73 -28.88 29.92
N ALA A 185 -3.97 -29.32 30.13
CA ALA A 185 -4.27 -30.70 30.50
C ALA A 185 -4.08 -31.60 29.27
N ASN A 186 -3.29 -32.67 29.46
CA ASN A 186 -3.19 -33.75 28.46
C ASN A 186 -4.44 -34.61 28.46
#